data_AF-K9SD59-F1
#
_entry.id   AF-K9SD59-F1
#
_cell.length_a   1.000
_cell.length_b   1.000
_cell.length_c   1.000
_cell.angle_alpha   90.00
_cell.angle_beta   90.00
_cell.angle_gamma   90.00
#
_symmetry.space_group_name_H-M   'P 1'
#
loop_
_entity.id
_entity.type
_entity.pdbx_description
1 polymer ?
#
loop_
_entity_poly.entity_id
_entity_poly.type
_entity_poly.pdbx_seq_one_letter_code
_entity_poly.pdbx_strand_id
1 'polypeptide(L)'
;MSRSELPCLTLSIDRLTASEKDKPHFAIWVLKAPFPGGYVHHDRIWPDSLTQAWQTWQSMFSLRGLPEVPPVPPDFVPKAIADLSLDNVTPNGQAATYSSRLMQMLGILLWQWLFDGPIQSSLDQGQGLAIGQRKPLRLRLEVRDPDLIALPWEIMQPQTGCRAISLNQQLLFSRTTSVVDPLSPPLLQPILKILLVLGENSDQSPHMLSLDQEAETLANVLGNASQTGSPSSSGVPSVPCQVDTLVQPTPAELTHKLESGGYNVFFYAGHGVPAPDGGLLFLRSGVSLNGTELAQVLTRCRVTLAVFNACWGAQPDQMAPPPDASQGARAAHRAIPRSSLAEVLIHHGVPAVLGMRDSIADQEALSFVQVFAQALAERHPIDESVAIARQHLLTLYKFNQPAWTLPVLYMHPEFDGELLRQMEEGITELPHSPTWIGVQAQAAIAALRTTDSSAQVWPIRGGLMRVGRRTENDLVIQERWVSQRHAEIFCRELGTSALNPTYFLRDFSRYGTLVSSPEGWQRIHQQEVPLHSGTRLRFGSSQGQELEFVVEPPEGAAH
;
A
#
# COMPACT_ATOMS: atom_id res chain seq x y z
N MET A 1 20.08 8.98 -3.28
CA MET A 1 18.75 8.41 -2.96
C MET A 1 18.53 7.24 -3.90
N SER A 2 18.19 6.07 -3.37
CA SER A 2 17.81 4.90 -4.17
C SER A 2 16.69 5.30 -5.14
N ARG A 3 16.73 4.81 -6.39
CA ARG A 3 15.65 5.07 -7.38
C ARG A 3 14.28 4.52 -6.93
N SER A 4 14.22 3.70 -5.87
CA SER A 4 13.00 3.03 -5.40
C SER A 4 12.21 3.79 -4.34
N GLU A 5 12.81 4.66 -3.51
CA GLU A 5 12.07 5.31 -2.41
C GLU A 5 11.10 6.40 -2.92
N LEU A 6 9.85 6.40 -2.42
CA LEU A 6 8.88 7.47 -2.69
C LEU A 6 9.23 8.71 -1.85
N PRO A 7 9.11 9.94 -2.39
CA PRO A 7 9.24 11.14 -1.58
C PRO A 7 8.20 11.10 -0.45
N CYS A 8 8.62 11.42 0.77
CA CYS A 8 7.77 11.30 1.97
C CYS A 8 7.81 12.56 2.82
N LEU A 9 6.61 13.02 3.20
CA LEU A 9 6.36 14.08 4.18
C LEU A 9 5.69 13.46 5.41
N THR A 10 6.24 13.65 6.61
CA THR A 10 5.64 13.19 7.86
C THR A 10 5.36 14.38 8.76
N LEU A 11 4.11 14.52 9.19
CA LEU A 11 3.64 15.57 10.09
C LEU A 11 3.30 14.96 11.44
N SER A 12 3.55 15.69 12.52
CA SER A 12 3.12 15.32 13.87
C SER A 12 2.32 16.44 14.51
N ILE A 13 1.23 16.08 15.18
CA ILE A 13 0.37 16.97 15.96
C ILE A 13 0.49 16.57 17.44
N ASP A 14 0.83 17.51 18.31
CA ASP A 14 0.84 17.31 19.77
C ASP A 14 0.23 18.51 20.50
N ARG A 15 -0.32 18.28 21.69
CA ARG A 15 -0.94 19.34 22.51
C ARG A 15 0.10 20.04 23.36
N LEU A 16 0.07 21.37 23.36
CA LEU A 16 0.93 22.18 24.21
C LEU A 16 0.36 22.25 25.63
N THR A 17 1.07 21.67 26.60
CA THR A 17 0.65 21.61 28.01
C THR A 17 0.80 22.94 28.75
N ALA A 18 1.60 23.88 28.25
CA ALA A 18 1.90 25.15 28.91
C ALA A 18 0.85 26.25 28.71
N SER A 19 -0.18 26.03 27.89
CA SER A 19 -1.20 27.05 27.56
C SER A 19 -2.54 26.73 28.21
N GLU A 20 -2.65 26.98 29.52
CA GLU A 20 -3.90 26.83 30.30
C GLU A 20 -4.94 27.95 30.07
N LYS A 21 -4.84 28.76 29.00
CA LYS A 21 -5.82 29.82 28.72
C LYS A 21 -6.85 29.37 27.69
N ASP A 22 -8.06 29.08 28.17
CA ASP A 22 -9.38 28.97 27.50
C ASP A 22 -9.55 28.14 26.21
N LYS A 23 -8.52 27.90 25.38
CA LYS A 23 -8.59 27.14 24.13
C LYS A 23 -7.45 26.13 24.01
N PRO A 24 -7.67 24.94 23.43
CA PRO A 24 -6.61 23.96 23.30
C PRO A 24 -5.59 24.41 22.23
N HIS A 25 -4.31 24.44 22.61
CA HIS A 25 -3.20 24.80 21.74
C HIS A 25 -2.44 23.56 21.31
N PHE A 26 -2.04 23.52 20.04
CA PHE A 26 -1.34 22.40 19.44
C PHE A 26 -0.10 22.90 18.70
N ALA A 27 0.94 22.08 18.71
CA ALA A 27 2.12 22.25 17.89
C ALA A 27 2.10 21.22 16.77
N ILE A 28 2.42 21.67 15.56
CA ILE A 28 2.51 20.86 14.36
C ILE A 28 3.97 20.87 13.88
N TRP A 29 4.59 19.70 13.79
CA TRP A 29 5.97 19.55 13.30
C TRP A 29 6.02 18.79 11.99
N VAL A 30 6.95 19.15 11.13
CA VAL A 30 7.41 18.29 10.04
C VAL A 30 8.56 17.44 10.54
N LEU A 31 8.31 16.14 10.73
CA LEU A 31 9.28 15.16 11.22
C LEU A 31 10.14 14.53 10.11
N LYS A 32 9.65 14.50 8.87
CA LYS A 32 10.38 14.05 7.68
C LYS A 32 9.90 14.88 6.50
N ALA A 33 10.82 15.35 5.66
CA ALA A 33 10.51 16.04 4.41
C ALA A 33 11.38 15.49 3.28
N PRO A 34 10.91 15.50 2.01
CA PRO A 34 11.68 14.99 0.88
C PRO A 34 12.78 15.96 0.38
N PHE A 35 12.96 17.10 1.05
CA PHE A 35 13.91 18.14 0.70
C PHE A 35 14.63 18.70 1.95
N PRO A 36 15.88 19.20 1.81
CA PRO A 36 16.59 19.84 2.90
C PRO A 36 15.86 21.09 3.42
N GLY A 37 15.78 21.26 4.74
CA GLY A 37 15.15 22.44 5.36
C GLY A 37 13.63 22.36 5.56
N GLY A 38 13.00 21.23 5.22
CA GLY A 38 11.56 21.03 5.44
C GLY A 38 11.15 20.79 6.90
N TYR A 39 12.12 20.70 7.84
CA TYR A 39 11.84 20.56 9.27
C TYR A 39 11.37 21.90 9.83
N VAL A 40 10.06 22.06 9.95
CA VAL A 40 9.42 23.28 10.45
C VAL A 40 8.47 22.94 11.59
N HIS A 41 8.16 23.98 12.36
CA HIS A 41 7.24 23.96 13.48
C HIS A 41 6.20 25.06 13.31
N HIS A 42 4.95 24.79 13.64
CA HIS A 42 3.86 25.77 13.59
C HIS A 42 2.86 25.54 14.72
N ASP A 43 2.58 26.59 15.47
CA ASP A 43 1.59 26.55 16.56
C ASP A 43 0.20 26.91 16.04
N ARG A 44 -0.79 26.12 16.41
CA ARG A 44 -2.20 26.34 16.05
C ARG A 44 -3.09 26.26 17.28
N ILE A 45 -4.01 27.20 17.36
CA ILE A 45 -5.13 27.15 18.29
C ILE A 45 -6.22 26.28 17.65
N TRP A 46 -6.82 25.39 18.41
CA TRP A 46 -8.00 24.65 17.98
C TRP A 46 -9.26 25.54 18.08
N PRO A 47 -9.89 25.89 16.95
CA PRO A 47 -11.01 26.82 16.93
C PRO A 47 -12.32 26.16 17.37
N ASP A 48 -13.22 26.95 17.95
CA ASP A 48 -14.54 26.48 18.40
C ASP A 48 -15.39 25.95 17.23
N SER A 49 -15.23 26.53 16.04
CA SER A 49 -15.89 26.08 14.82
C SER A 49 -15.53 24.64 14.44
N LEU A 50 -14.29 24.21 14.65
CA LEU A 50 -13.87 22.82 14.42
C LEU A 50 -14.51 21.88 15.44
N THR A 51 -14.58 22.28 16.71
CA THR A 51 -15.26 21.51 17.76
C THR A 51 -16.74 21.33 17.42
N GLN A 52 -17.43 22.40 17.00
CA GLN A 52 -18.84 22.35 16.64
C GLN A 52 -19.08 21.51 15.37
N ALA A 53 -18.23 21.67 14.34
CA ALA A 53 -18.31 20.88 13.11
C ALA A 53 -18.10 19.39 13.40
N TRP A 54 -17.14 19.05 14.26
CA TRP A 54 -16.89 17.69 14.70
C TRP A 54 -18.08 17.08 15.45
N GLN A 55 -18.62 17.78 16.46
CA GLN A 55 -19.80 17.31 17.20
C GLN A 55 -21.01 17.08 16.29
N THR A 56 -21.23 17.99 15.34
CA THR A 56 -22.32 17.87 14.35
C THR A 56 -22.07 16.65 13.44
N TRP A 57 -20.83 16.47 12.98
CA TRP A 57 -20.44 15.32 12.17
C TRP A 57 -20.66 13.99 12.91
N GLN A 58 -20.25 13.90 14.18
CA GLN A 58 -20.44 12.72 15.01
C GLN A 58 -21.92 12.38 15.16
N SER A 59 -22.79 13.38 15.39
CA SER A 59 -24.23 13.16 15.53
C SER A 59 -24.90 12.56 14.30
N MET A 60 -24.29 12.74 13.11
CA MET A 60 -24.81 12.26 11.83
C MET A 60 -24.17 10.93 11.41
N PHE A 61 -22.88 10.74 11.67
CA PHE A 61 -22.09 9.66 11.05
C PHE A 61 -21.43 8.70 12.04
N SER A 62 -21.39 9.01 13.33
CA SER A 62 -20.85 8.12 14.36
C SER A 62 -21.99 7.44 15.12
N LEU A 63 -21.92 6.11 15.22
CA LEU A 63 -22.88 5.30 15.97
C LEU A 63 -22.54 5.21 17.48
N ARG A 64 -21.38 5.72 17.91
CA ARG A 64 -20.95 5.68 19.32
C ARG A 64 -21.73 6.73 20.12
N GLY A 65 -22.63 6.28 21.01
CA GLY A 65 -23.33 7.14 21.96
C GLY A 65 -24.77 7.52 21.60
N LEU A 66 -25.35 6.97 20.53
CA LEU A 66 -26.81 7.01 20.33
C LEU A 66 -27.44 5.85 21.12
N PRO A 67 -28.44 6.08 22.00
CA PRO A 67 -29.30 4.99 22.42
C PRO A 67 -30.07 4.46 21.19
N GLU A 68 -30.31 3.15 21.11
CA GLU A 68 -31.21 2.57 20.10
C GLU A 68 -32.61 3.17 20.26
N VAL A 69 -32.94 4.19 19.47
CA VAL A 69 -34.27 4.83 19.48
C VAL A 69 -34.68 5.18 18.03
N PRO A 70 -35.97 5.03 17.66
CA PRO A 70 -36.44 5.14 16.28
C PRO A 70 -36.27 6.56 15.69
N PRO A 71 -36.36 6.73 14.36
CA PRO A 71 -35.96 7.96 13.67
C PRO A 71 -36.67 9.20 14.22
N VAL A 72 -35.88 10.22 14.58
CA VAL A 72 -36.35 11.49 15.13
C VAL A 72 -36.95 12.36 13.99
N PRO A 73 -38.11 13.01 14.21
CA PRO A 73 -38.74 13.92 13.23
C PRO A 73 -37.89 15.17 12.92
N PRO A 74 -38.09 15.80 11.75
CA PRO A 74 -37.21 16.83 11.16
C PRO A 74 -37.12 18.18 11.89
N ASP A 75 -37.68 18.34 13.09
CA ASP A 75 -37.82 19.65 13.76
C ASP A 75 -36.69 20.01 14.74
N PHE A 76 -35.64 19.19 14.85
CA PHE A 76 -34.49 19.43 15.75
C PHE A 76 -33.24 19.88 14.98
N VAL A 77 -33.29 21.09 14.38
CA VAL A 77 -32.12 21.74 13.76
C VAL A 77 -31.64 22.90 14.66
N PRO A 78 -30.42 22.88 15.22
CA PRO A 78 -29.85 24.02 15.94
C PRO A 78 -29.68 25.24 15.02
N LYS A 79 -30.18 26.40 15.45
CA LYS A 79 -30.21 27.68 14.70
C LYS A 79 -28.83 28.27 14.29
N ALA A 80 -27.71 27.69 14.73
CA ALA A 80 -26.37 28.25 14.53
C ALA A 80 -25.75 28.01 13.13
N ILE A 81 -26.43 27.28 12.23
CA ILE A 81 -25.89 26.90 10.91
C ILE A 81 -26.60 27.65 9.76
N ALA A 82 -27.69 28.37 10.05
CA ALA A 82 -28.41 29.17 9.04
C ALA A 82 -27.58 30.33 8.46
N ASP A 83 -26.58 30.83 9.21
CA ASP A 83 -25.76 31.98 8.81
C ASP A 83 -24.59 31.63 7.86
N LEU A 84 -24.41 30.36 7.48
CA LEU A 84 -23.43 29.94 6.47
C LEU A 84 -24.08 29.61 5.11
N SER A 85 -25.27 30.13 4.84
CA SER A 85 -26.06 29.83 3.65
C SER A 85 -25.42 30.36 2.36
N LEU A 86 -25.04 29.43 1.47
CA LEU A 86 -25.14 29.61 0.02
C LEU A 86 -26.43 28.88 -0.40
N ASP A 87 -27.38 29.65 -0.91
CA ASP A 87 -28.80 29.30 -1.06
C ASP A 87 -29.09 28.18 -2.08
N ASN A 88 -30.04 27.33 -1.66
CA ASN A 88 -31.14 26.68 -2.41
C ASN A 88 -31.30 25.16 -2.18
N VAL A 89 -32.58 24.74 -2.23
CA VAL A 89 -33.15 23.44 -2.67
C VAL A 89 -33.86 22.56 -1.60
N THR A 90 -34.85 21.82 -2.13
CA THR A 90 -36.14 21.26 -1.70
C THR A 90 -36.15 20.04 -0.74
N PRO A 91 -37.31 19.67 -0.14
CA PRO A 91 -37.42 18.90 1.11
C PRO A 91 -36.87 17.46 1.11
N ASN A 92 -36.92 16.72 -0.02
CA ASN A 92 -36.36 15.36 -0.09
C ASN A 92 -34.87 15.31 -0.48
N GLY A 93 -34.31 16.41 -0.99
CA GLY A 93 -32.88 16.55 -1.29
C GLY A 93 -32.07 17.15 -0.13
N GLN A 94 -32.74 17.73 0.87
CA GLN A 94 -32.08 18.46 1.95
C GLN A 94 -31.16 17.59 2.82
N ALA A 95 -31.55 16.37 3.17
CA ALA A 95 -30.74 15.49 4.02
C ALA A 95 -29.45 14.99 3.31
N ALA A 96 -29.54 14.62 2.03
CA ALA A 96 -28.38 14.22 1.22
C ALA A 96 -27.44 15.40 0.95
N THR A 97 -28.02 16.58 0.68
CA THR A 97 -27.25 17.81 0.47
C THR A 97 -26.64 18.31 1.79
N TYR A 98 -27.30 18.10 2.93
CA TYR A 98 -26.80 18.44 4.26
C TYR A 98 -25.64 17.54 4.69
N SER A 99 -25.78 16.21 4.57
CA SER A 99 -24.69 15.25 4.88
C SER A 99 -23.46 15.48 4.01
N SER A 100 -23.64 15.72 2.71
CA SER A 100 -22.54 16.07 1.80
C SER A 100 -21.81 17.34 2.24
N ARG A 101 -22.58 18.39 2.58
CA ARG A 101 -22.03 19.67 3.06
C ARG A 101 -21.30 19.51 4.39
N LEU A 102 -21.83 18.70 5.31
CA LEU A 102 -21.21 18.45 6.61
C LEU A 102 -19.88 17.70 6.48
N MET A 103 -19.81 16.68 5.63
CA MET A 103 -18.54 16.00 5.31
C MET A 103 -17.52 16.97 4.69
N GLN A 104 -17.93 17.73 3.68
CA GLN A 104 -17.03 18.68 3.03
C GLN A 104 -16.58 19.79 4.00
N MET A 105 -17.48 20.34 4.80
CA MET A 105 -17.18 21.38 5.78
C MET A 105 -16.15 20.90 6.80
N LEU A 106 -16.34 19.73 7.41
CA LEU A 106 -15.36 19.19 8.35
C LEU A 106 -14.01 18.94 7.67
N GLY A 107 -14.01 18.36 6.46
CA GLY A 107 -12.78 18.12 5.70
C GLY A 107 -12.00 19.40 5.37
N ILE A 108 -12.69 20.47 4.99
CA ILE A 108 -12.08 21.78 4.72
C ILE A 108 -11.52 22.42 6.00
N LEU A 109 -12.29 22.39 7.09
CA LEU A 109 -11.85 22.96 8.36
C LEU A 109 -10.62 22.23 8.91
N LEU A 110 -10.57 20.89 8.82
CA LEU A 110 -9.41 20.09 9.23
C LEU A 110 -8.18 20.42 8.36
N TRP A 111 -8.36 20.56 7.04
CA TRP A 111 -7.27 20.95 6.15
C TRP A 111 -6.71 22.34 6.50
N GLN A 112 -7.58 23.35 6.60
CA GLN A 112 -7.18 24.74 6.89
C GLN A 112 -6.50 24.87 8.26
N TRP A 113 -6.84 24.00 9.19
CA TRP A 113 -6.21 23.94 10.50
C TRP A 113 -4.84 23.22 10.47
N LEU A 114 -4.70 22.13 9.72
CA LEU A 114 -3.43 21.40 9.65
C LEU A 114 -2.41 22.08 8.73
N PHE A 115 -2.83 22.46 7.52
CA PHE A 115 -1.96 23.02 6.49
C PHE A 115 -2.07 24.54 6.44
N ASP A 116 -1.30 25.20 7.31
CA ASP A 116 -1.17 26.66 7.33
C ASP A 116 0.29 27.08 7.39
N GLY A 117 0.56 28.27 6.87
CA GLY A 117 1.88 28.88 6.81
C GLY A 117 2.99 27.90 6.37
N PRO A 118 3.98 27.61 7.24
CA PRO A 118 5.13 26.77 6.88
C PRO A 118 4.77 25.30 6.65
N ILE A 119 3.66 24.80 7.22
CA ILE A 119 3.20 23.41 7.00
C ILE A 119 2.63 23.25 5.60
N GLN A 120 1.77 24.18 5.16
CA GLN A 120 1.28 24.22 3.76
C GLN A 120 2.45 24.34 2.77
N SER A 121 3.41 25.22 3.06
CA SER A 121 4.61 25.39 2.24
C SER A 121 5.42 24.09 2.09
N SER A 122 5.46 23.27 3.15
CA SER A 122 6.15 21.97 3.14
C SER A 122 5.42 20.93 2.30
N LEU A 123 4.09 20.92 2.35
CA LEU A 123 3.26 20.09 1.48
C LEU A 123 3.46 20.47 0.00
N ASP A 124 3.37 21.76 -0.33
CA ASP A 124 3.48 22.26 -1.71
C ASP A 124 4.84 21.92 -2.33
N GLN A 125 5.92 22.11 -1.57
CA GLN A 125 7.28 21.76 -2.00
C GLN A 125 7.44 20.24 -2.15
N GLY A 126 6.91 19.45 -1.21
CA GLY A 126 6.92 18.00 -1.28
C GLY A 126 6.19 17.48 -2.52
N GLN A 127 5.01 18.05 -2.82
CA GLN A 127 4.23 17.72 -4.00
C GLN A 127 4.95 18.13 -5.30
N GLY A 128 5.51 19.34 -5.35
CA GLY A 128 6.29 19.81 -6.50
C GLY A 128 7.46 18.89 -6.83
N LEU A 129 8.18 18.42 -5.81
CA LEU A 129 9.28 17.46 -5.95
C LEU A 129 8.78 16.10 -6.43
N ALA A 130 7.68 15.58 -5.87
CA ALA A 130 7.09 14.32 -6.27
C ALA A 130 6.61 14.34 -7.73
N ILE A 131 5.94 15.43 -8.15
CA ILE A 131 5.55 15.68 -9.54
C ILE A 131 6.78 15.70 -10.45
N GLY A 132 7.84 16.39 -10.05
CA GLY A 132 9.11 16.43 -10.79
C GLY A 132 9.76 15.06 -10.96
N GLN A 133 9.55 14.14 -10.01
CA GLN A 133 10.02 12.75 -10.06
C GLN A 133 9.03 11.79 -10.74
N ARG A 134 7.83 12.25 -11.13
CA ARG A 134 6.72 11.42 -11.62
C ARG A 134 6.37 10.28 -10.65
N LYS A 135 6.42 10.59 -9.35
CA LYS A 135 6.07 9.68 -8.26
C LYS A 135 4.99 10.33 -7.40
N PRO A 136 4.15 9.54 -6.71
CA PRO A 136 3.28 10.10 -5.68
C PRO A 136 4.09 10.59 -4.47
N LEU A 137 3.55 11.57 -3.74
CA LEU A 137 4.05 11.97 -2.42
C LEU A 137 3.40 11.10 -1.35
N ARG A 138 4.20 10.43 -0.51
CA ARG A 138 3.67 9.77 0.68
C ARG A 138 3.54 10.77 1.83
N LEU A 139 2.33 11.00 2.31
CA LEU A 139 2.04 11.83 3.47
C LEU A 139 1.66 10.96 4.67
N ARG A 140 2.39 11.12 5.77
CA ARG A 140 2.12 10.45 7.04
C ARG A 140 1.69 11.44 8.10
N LEU A 141 0.63 11.12 8.82
CA LEU A 141 0.16 11.92 9.94
C LEU A 141 0.32 11.16 11.27
N GLU A 142 1.14 11.72 12.16
CA GLU A 142 1.26 11.29 13.55
C GLU A 142 0.39 12.19 14.44
N VAL A 143 -0.62 11.60 15.07
CA VAL A 143 -1.49 12.30 16.01
C VAL A 143 -1.12 11.82 17.41
N ARG A 144 -0.55 12.70 18.24
CA ARG A 144 -0.09 12.33 19.59
C ARG A 144 -1.14 12.60 20.67
N ASP A 145 -1.99 13.61 20.47
CA ASP A 145 -3.11 13.85 21.38
C ASP A 145 -4.21 12.78 21.15
N PRO A 146 -4.54 11.95 22.16
CA PRO A 146 -5.52 10.89 22.03
C PRO A 146 -6.93 11.38 21.65
N ASP A 147 -7.30 12.60 22.05
CA ASP A 147 -8.61 13.18 21.79
C ASP A 147 -8.80 13.48 20.28
N LEU A 148 -7.70 13.58 19.53
CA LEU A 148 -7.70 13.84 18.09
C LEU A 148 -7.64 12.56 17.23
N ILE A 149 -7.43 11.38 17.82
CA ILE A 149 -7.33 10.11 17.07
C ILE A 149 -8.65 9.77 16.37
N ALA A 150 -9.78 10.04 17.03
CA ALA A 150 -11.11 9.73 16.50
C ALA A 150 -11.50 10.55 15.26
N LEU A 151 -10.81 11.67 14.99
CA LEU A 151 -11.13 12.53 13.86
C LEU A 151 -10.90 11.84 12.52
N PRO A 152 -11.76 12.06 11.52
CA PRO A 152 -11.64 11.47 10.20
C PRO A 152 -10.61 12.22 9.33
N TRP A 153 -9.33 12.24 9.70
CA TRP A 153 -8.28 12.96 8.95
C TRP A 153 -8.25 12.62 7.44
N GLU A 154 -8.73 11.45 7.07
CA GLU A 154 -8.89 10.97 5.69
C GLU A 154 -9.76 11.90 4.82
N ILE A 155 -10.72 12.61 5.41
CA ILE A 155 -11.66 13.47 4.67
C ILE A 155 -11.12 14.88 4.36
N MET A 156 -9.89 15.21 4.80
CA MET A 156 -9.33 16.55 4.63
C MET A 156 -9.35 17.00 3.16
N GLN A 157 -9.76 18.24 2.91
CA GLN A 157 -9.89 18.83 1.57
C GLN A 157 -9.35 20.27 1.55
N PRO A 158 -8.53 20.67 0.55
CA PRO A 158 -8.01 22.04 0.46
C PRO A 158 -9.11 23.11 0.37
N GLN A 159 -10.13 22.83 -0.44
CA GLN A 159 -11.24 23.73 -0.72
C GLN A 159 -12.41 22.95 -1.34
N THR A 160 -13.56 23.61 -1.47
CA THR A 160 -14.75 23.08 -2.12
C THR A 160 -14.44 22.58 -3.53
N GLY A 161 -14.93 21.37 -3.86
CA GLY A 161 -14.75 20.75 -5.17
C GLY A 161 -13.39 20.04 -5.35
N CYS A 162 -12.46 20.18 -4.42
CA CYS A 162 -11.25 19.35 -4.40
C CYS A 162 -11.54 17.95 -3.83
N ARG A 163 -10.78 16.96 -4.31
CA ARG A 163 -10.82 15.60 -3.76
C ARG A 163 -10.29 15.57 -2.32
N ALA A 164 -10.81 14.66 -1.51
CA ALA A 164 -10.24 14.39 -0.19
C ALA A 164 -8.82 13.82 -0.32
N ILE A 165 -8.00 14.09 0.70
CA ILE A 165 -6.59 13.70 0.72
C ILE A 165 -6.39 12.19 0.55
N SER A 166 -7.27 11.39 1.14
CA SER A 166 -7.22 9.93 1.11
C SER A 166 -7.66 9.30 -0.21
N LEU A 167 -8.14 10.11 -1.16
CA LEU A 167 -8.61 9.70 -2.48
C LEU A 167 -7.64 10.11 -3.60
N ASN A 168 -6.51 10.75 -3.26
CA ASN A 168 -5.58 11.25 -4.26
C ASN A 168 -4.60 10.15 -4.69
N GLN A 169 -4.43 9.94 -6.00
CA GLN A 169 -3.45 8.97 -6.53
C GLN A 169 -2.01 9.53 -6.51
N GLN A 170 -1.85 10.85 -6.46
CA GLN A 170 -0.54 11.52 -6.41
C GLN A 170 -0.12 11.87 -4.97
N LEU A 171 -0.98 11.58 -3.99
CA LEU A 171 -0.68 11.76 -2.57
C LEU A 171 -1.21 10.55 -1.79
N LEU A 172 -0.31 9.68 -1.34
CA LEU A 172 -0.66 8.48 -0.57
C LEU A 172 -0.70 8.82 0.91
N PHE A 173 -1.88 8.71 1.53
CA PHE A 173 -2.12 9.12 2.91
C PHE A 173 -2.21 7.92 3.86
N SER A 174 -1.44 7.97 4.94
CA SER A 174 -1.51 7.03 6.07
C SER A 174 -1.31 7.74 7.41
N ARG A 175 -1.75 7.12 8.49
CA ARG A 175 -1.38 7.51 9.85
C ARG A 175 -0.10 6.80 10.26
N THR A 176 0.62 7.33 11.25
CA THR A 176 1.85 6.74 11.80
C THR A 176 1.98 7.09 13.28
N THR A 177 2.94 6.48 13.97
CA THR A 177 3.40 6.89 15.29
C THR A 177 4.92 6.76 15.35
N SER A 178 5.60 7.67 16.06
CA SER A 178 7.05 7.59 16.27
C SER A 178 7.44 6.73 17.47
N VAL A 179 6.47 6.33 18.30
CA VAL A 179 6.69 5.47 19.46
C VAL A 179 6.40 4.04 19.05
N VAL A 180 7.41 3.36 18.53
CA VAL A 180 7.31 2.02 17.91
C VAL A 180 8.56 1.20 18.19
N ASP A 181 8.39 -0.12 18.29
CA ASP A 181 9.46 -1.10 18.22
C ASP A 181 10.03 -1.16 16.78
N PRO A 182 11.35 -1.32 16.61
CA PRO A 182 11.98 -1.30 15.29
C PRO A 182 11.53 -2.47 14.42
N LEU A 183 11.48 -2.25 13.10
CA LEU A 183 11.10 -3.31 12.17
C LEU A 183 12.24 -4.30 11.94
N SER A 184 11.86 -5.58 11.83
CA SER A 184 12.68 -6.53 11.09
C SER A 184 12.60 -6.24 9.59
N PRO A 185 13.68 -6.40 8.81
CA PRO A 185 13.64 -6.21 7.37
C PRO A 185 12.50 -7.02 6.73
N PRO A 186 11.56 -6.38 5.99
CA PRO A 186 10.38 -7.05 5.48
C PRO A 186 10.77 -8.11 4.44
N LEU A 187 10.20 -9.30 4.58
CA LEU A 187 10.36 -10.39 3.61
C LEU A 187 9.35 -10.19 2.48
N LEU A 188 9.78 -9.57 1.37
CA LEU A 188 8.96 -9.44 0.18
C LEU A 188 8.69 -10.82 -0.45
N GLN A 189 7.47 -11.30 -0.30
CA GLN A 189 7.03 -12.59 -0.81
C GLN A 189 6.56 -12.47 -2.29
N PRO A 190 6.67 -13.55 -3.08
CA PRO A 190 6.18 -13.56 -4.46
C PRO A 190 4.67 -13.84 -4.58
N ILE A 191 4.00 -14.16 -3.47
CA ILE A 191 2.57 -14.48 -3.41
C ILE A 191 1.90 -13.69 -2.28
N LEU A 192 0.59 -13.46 -2.39
CA LEU A 192 -0.22 -13.05 -1.24
C LEU A 192 -0.64 -14.29 -0.48
N LYS A 193 -0.23 -14.41 0.78
CA LYS A 193 -0.58 -15.53 1.64
C LYS A 193 -1.33 -14.99 2.86
N ILE A 194 -2.65 -15.14 2.80
CA ILE A 194 -3.60 -14.54 3.73
C ILE A 194 -4.09 -15.61 4.70
N LEU A 195 -4.01 -15.32 6.00
CA LEU A 195 -4.78 -16.04 7.01
C LEU A 195 -6.06 -15.25 7.28
N LEU A 196 -7.20 -15.80 6.86
CA LEU A 196 -8.52 -15.28 7.16
C LEU A 196 -9.04 -15.89 8.47
N VAL A 197 -9.38 -15.04 9.44
CA VAL A 197 -9.98 -15.44 10.71
C VAL A 197 -11.36 -14.82 10.81
N LEU A 198 -12.38 -15.66 10.98
CA LEU A 198 -13.73 -15.23 11.31
C LEU A 198 -13.96 -15.41 12.81
N GLY A 199 -14.32 -14.33 13.48
CA GLY A 199 -14.59 -14.31 14.91
C GLY A 199 -16.00 -14.76 15.30
N GLU A 200 -16.39 -14.42 16.52
CA GLU A 200 -17.74 -14.64 17.02
C GLU A 200 -18.77 -13.88 16.19
N ASN A 201 -19.89 -14.53 15.87
CA ASN A 201 -21.05 -13.88 15.28
C ASN A 201 -22.06 -13.59 16.40
N SER A 202 -22.54 -12.36 16.47
CA SER A 202 -23.60 -12.00 17.40
C SER A 202 -24.94 -12.29 16.73
N ASP A 203 -25.49 -13.48 16.97
CA ASP A 203 -26.88 -13.80 16.63
C ASP A 203 -27.82 -12.70 17.13
N GLN A 204 -28.48 -11.93 16.25
CA GLN A 204 -29.86 -11.37 16.38
C GLN A 204 -30.43 -10.74 15.07
N SER A 205 -29.87 -10.99 13.88
CA SER A 205 -30.43 -10.44 12.62
C SER A 205 -30.99 -11.56 11.71
N PRO A 206 -32.28 -11.54 11.32
CA PRO A 206 -32.95 -12.62 10.58
C PRO A 206 -32.58 -12.74 9.09
N HIS A 207 -31.52 -12.05 8.63
CA HIS A 207 -31.12 -11.95 7.22
C HIS A 207 -29.67 -12.37 6.92
N MET A 208 -29.00 -13.04 7.85
CA MET A 208 -27.56 -13.33 7.75
C MET A 208 -27.26 -14.70 7.12
N LEU A 209 -26.22 -14.74 6.28
CA LEU A 209 -25.57 -15.96 5.81
C LEU A 209 -25.01 -16.74 7.01
N SER A 210 -24.94 -18.08 6.95
CA SER A 210 -24.21 -18.84 7.97
C SER A 210 -22.75 -18.38 7.99
N LEU A 211 -22.09 -18.34 9.15
CA LEU A 211 -20.66 -18.00 9.28
C LEU A 211 -19.77 -18.70 8.25
N ASP A 212 -20.06 -19.97 7.93
CA ASP A 212 -19.32 -20.73 6.92
C ASP A 212 -19.51 -20.17 5.50
N GLN A 213 -20.70 -19.66 5.17
CA GLN A 213 -20.98 -19.02 3.88
C GLN A 213 -20.31 -17.64 3.79
N GLU A 214 -20.25 -16.90 4.89
CA GLU A 214 -19.49 -15.65 4.97
C GLU A 214 -17.99 -15.93 4.79
N ALA A 215 -17.48 -16.96 5.46
CA ALA A 215 -16.11 -17.42 5.35
C ALA A 215 -15.75 -17.81 3.91
N GLU A 216 -16.61 -18.59 3.25
CA GLU A 216 -16.45 -18.95 1.84
C GLU A 216 -16.51 -17.71 0.94
N THR A 217 -17.44 -16.80 1.17
CA THR A 217 -17.59 -15.57 0.38
C THR A 217 -16.33 -14.71 0.47
N LEU A 218 -15.83 -14.45 1.68
CA LEU A 218 -14.61 -13.68 1.91
C LEU A 218 -13.37 -14.40 1.36
N ALA A 219 -13.25 -15.71 1.58
CA ALA A 219 -12.14 -16.50 1.05
C ALA A 219 -12.13 -16.50 -0.48
N ASN A 220 -13.30 -16.60 -1.12
CA ASN A 220 -13.43 -16.50 -2.58
C ASN A 220 -13.08 -15.11 -3.09
N VAL A 221 -13.54 -14.05 -2.44
CA VAL A 221 -13.20 -12.66 -2.81
C VAL A 221 -11.70 -12.42 -2.72
N LEU A 222 -11.08 -12.84 -1.61
CA LEU A 222 -9.65 -12.71 -1.39
C LEU A 222 -8.84 -13.60 -2.35
N GLY A 223 -9.26 -14.85 -2.59
CA GLY A 223 -8.59 -15.79 -3.49
C GLY A 223 -8.71 -15.44 -4.97
N ASN A 224 -9.84 -14.82 -5.37
CA ASN A 224 -10.07 -14.39 -6.75
C ASN A 224 -9.45 -13.02 -7.08
N ALA A 225 -8.82 -12.35 -6.12
CA ALA A 225 -8.12 -11.07 -6.32
C ALA A 225 -7.11 -11.12 -7.49
N SER A 226 -6.54 -12.29 -7.78
CA SER A 226 -5.58 -12.50 -8.87
C SER A 226 -6.22 -12.82 -10.23
N GLN A 227 -7.51 -13.16 -10.27
CA GLN A 227 -8.19 -13.73 -11.45
C GLN A 227 -9.10 -12.74 -12.18
N THR A 228 -9.58 -11.69 -11.52
CA THR A 228 -10.55 -10.73 -12.08
C THR A 228 -9.93 -9.68 -13.00
N GLY A 229 -8.81 -9.99 -13.64
CA GLY A 229 -8.07 -9.10 -14.53
C GLY A 229 -8.86 -8.71 -15.78
N SER A 230 -9.61 -7.61 -15.68
CA SER A 230 -9.63 -6.64 -16.78
C SER A 230 -8.16 -6.30 -17.09
N PRO A 231 -7.74 -6.15 -18.36
CA PRO A 231 -6.33 -5.95 -18.71
C PRO A 231 -5.75 -4.80 -17.87
N SER A 232 -4.81 -5.15 -16.97
CA SER A 232 -4.12 -4.19 -16.12
C SER A 232 -3.58 -3.07 -17.00
N SER A 233 -3.92 -1.82 -16.71
CA SER A 233 -3.41 -0.65 -17.45
C SER A 233 -1.87 -0.58 -17.43
N SER A 234 -1.26 -1.25 -16.46
CA SER A 234 0.19 -1.36 -16.21
C SER A 234 0.87 -2.57 -16.87
N GLY A 235 0.12 -3.51 -17.47
CA GLY A 235 0.68 -4.70 -18.13
C GLY A 235 1.42 -5.70 -17.21
N VAL A 236 1.33 -5.54 -15.88
CA VAL A 236 2.00 -6.39 -14.89
C VAL A 236 1.05 -7.50 -14.44
N PRO A 237 1.45 -8.78 -14.49
CA PRO A 237 0.60 -9.88 -14.03
C PRO A 237 0.42 -9.84 -12.51
N SER A 238 -0.83 -10.04 -12.08
CA SER A 238 -1.20 -10.19 -10.67
C SER A 238 -0.51 -11.40 -10.04
N VAL A 239 -0.14 -11.31 -8.77
CA VAL A 239 0.43 -12.45 -8.04
C VAL A 239 -0.66 -13.44 -7.63
N PRO A 240 -0.36 -14.74 -7.51
CA PRO A 240 -1.26 -15.69 -6.87
C PRO A 240 -1.62 -15.27 -5.45
N CYS A 241 -2.90 -15.46 -5.10
CA CYS A 241 -3.41 -15.29 -3.74
C CYS A 241 -3.77 -16.66 -3.16
N GLN A 242 -3.19 -17.00 -2.00
CA GLN A 242 -3.55 -18.15 -1.20
C GLN A 242 -4.25 -17.66 0.07
N VAL A 243 -5.42 -18.21 0.36
CA VAL A 243 -6.20 -17.92 1.56
C VAL A 243 -6.39 -19.21 2.35
N ASP A 244 -5.96 -19.20 3.61
CA ASP A 244 -6.33 -20.22 4.57
C ASP A 244 -7.32 -19.62 5.57
N THR A 245 -8.38 -20.34 5.92
CA THR A 245 -9.46 -19.83 6.77
C THR A 245 -9.53 -20.54 8.10
N LEU A 246 -9.76 -19.79 9.18
CA LEU A 246 -10.14 -20.28 10.50
C LEU A 246 -11.48 -19.66 10.91
N VAL A 247 -12.47 -20.50 11.19
CA VAL A 247 -13.77 -20.07 11.71
C VAL A 247 -13.79 -20.27 13.21
N GLN A 248 -13.99 -19.17 13.92
CA GLN A 248 -14.07 -19.08 15.37
C GLN A 248 -12.91 -19.80 16.10
N PRO A 249 -11.62 -19.56 15.79
CA PRO A 249 -10.54 -20.35 16.38
C PRO A 249 -10.33 -20.07 17.88
N THR A 250 -9.75 -21.03 18.58
CA THR A 250 -9.09 -20.77 19.86
C THR A 250 -7.78 -20.00 19.65
N PRO A 251 -7.26 -19.29 20.67
CA PRO A 251 -5.94 -18.65 20.60
C PRO A 251 -4.81 -19.63 20.25
N ALA A 252 -4.89 -20.87 20.71
CA ALA A 252 -3.91 -21.91 20.41
C ALA A 252 -3.96 -22.34 18.94
N GLU A 253 -5.15 -22.55 18.37
CA GLU A 253 -5.32 -22.87 16.94
C GLU A 253 -4.85 -21.72 16.05
N LEU A 254 -5.21 -20.48 16.40
CA LEU A 254 -4.74 -19.28 15.71
C LEU A 254 -3.21 -19.19 15.71
N THR A 255 -2.60 -19.33 16.88
CA THR A 255 -1.14 -19.26 17.04
C THR A 255 -0.46 -20.36 16.24
N HIS A 256 -0.94 -21.60 16.34
CA HIS A 256 -0.37 -22.74 15.62
C HIS A 256 -0.45 -22.54 14.09
N LYS A 257 -1.58 -22.01 13.60
CA LYS A 257 -1.76 -21.73 12.17
C LYS A 257 -0.80 -20.64 11.70
N LEU A 258 -0.69 -19.52 12.42
CA LEU A 258 0.25 -18.43 12.11
C LEU A 258 1.70 -18.91 12.05
N GLU A 259 2.12 -19.75 13.00
CA GLU A 259 3.49 -20.29 13.08
C GLU A 259 3.83 -21.28 11.97
N SER A 260 2.87 -22.08 11.55
CA SER A 260 3.07 -23.11 10.51
C SER A 260 2.83 -22.58 9.08
N GLY A 261 2.11 -21.48 8.94
CA GLY A 261 1.61 -21.00 7.64
C GLY A 261 2.51 -19.99 6.92
N GLY A 262 3.31 -19.18 7.62
CA GLY A 262 4.19 -18.19 6.97
C GLY A 262 3.43 -17.08 6.21
N TYR A 263 2.28 -16.65 6.75
CA TYR A 263 1.42 -15.63 6.17
C TYR A 263 2.08 -14.25 6.17
N ASN A 264 1.87 -13.48 5.09
CA ASN A 264 2.27 -12.07 5.03
C ASN A 264 1.09 -11.12 5.32
N VAL A 265 -0.15 -11.62 5.25
CA VAL A 265 -1.37 -10.89 5.61
C VAL A 265 -2.16 -11.67 6.65
N PHE A 266 -2.52 -10.99 7.74
CA PHE A 266 -3.52 -11.45 8.70
C PHE A 266 -4.80 -10.66 8.47
N PHE A 267 -5.92 -11.35 8.22
CA PHE A 267 -7.21 -10.74 7.98
C PHE A 267 -8.21 -11.24 9.01
N TYR A 268 -8.73 -10.35 9.84
CA TYR A 268 -9.78 -10.66 10.82
C TYR A 268 -11.11 -10.03 10.41
N ALA A 269 -12.16 -10.82 10.43
CA ALA A 269 -13.55 -10.38 10.27
C ALA A 269 -14.35 -10.82 11.50
N GLY A 270 -15.07 -9.90 12.13
CA GLY A 270 -15.91 -10.19 13.29
C GLY A 270 -15.99 -9.02 14.25
N HIS A 271 -16.42 -9.30 15.47
CA HIS A 271 -16.65 -8.25 16.47
C HIS A 271 -15.37 -7.80 17.16
N GLY A 272 -15.36 -6.53 17.52
CA GLY A 272 -14.32 -5.93 18.35
C GLY A 272 -14.86 -4.75 19.15
N VAL A 273 -14.25 -4.51 20.30
CA VAL A 273 -14.55 -3.35 21.16
C VAL A 273 -13.27 -2.65 21.60
N PRO A 274 -13.30 -1.33 21.81
CA PRO A 274 -12.18 -0.61 22.43
C PRO A 274 -11.91 -1.11 23.86
N ALA A 275 -10.63 -1.14 24.22
CA ALA A 275 -10.10 -1.57 25.52
C ALA A 275 -8.68 -1.01 25.65
N PRO A 276 -8.14 -0.80 26.87
CA PRO A 276 -6.88 -0.09 27.06
C PRO A 276 -5.68 -0.78 26.41
N ASP A 277 -5.72 -2.11 26.26
CA ASP A 277 -4.60 -2.93 25.74
C ASP A 277 -4.68 -3.19 24.22
N GLY A 278 -5.26 -2.24 23.47
CA GLY A 278 -5.42 -2.32 22.02
C GLY A 278 -6.73 -2.94 21.57
N GLY A 279 -7.81 -2.77 22.34
CA GLY A 279 -9.10 -3.40 22.04
C GLY A 279 -9.17 -4.90 22.34
N LEU A 280 -10.38 -5.43 22.26
CA LEU A 280 -10.68 -6.87 22.35
C LEU A 280 -11.29 -7.34 21.04
N LEU A 281 -10.77 -8.44 20.51
CA LEU A 281 -11.31 -9.16 19.36
C LEU A 281 -11.97 -10.44 19.86
N PHE A 282 -13.23 -10.67 19.51
CA PHE A 282 -13.98 -11.85 19.93
C PHE A 282 -13.77 -12.99 18.95
N LEU A 283 -12.93 -13.95 19.32
CA LEU A 283 -12.63 -15.08 18.43
C LEU A 283 -13.77 -16.10 18.42
N ARG A 284 -14.36 -16.38 19.58
CA ARG A 284 -15.52 -17.25 19.75
C ARG A 284 -16.21 -16.94 21.08
N SER A 285 -17.35 -17.55 21.31
CA SER A 285 -18.12 -17.35 22.54
C SER A 285 -17.26 -17.53 23.81
N GLY A 286 -17.17 -16.45 24.59
CA GLY A 286 -16.42 -16.40 25.84
C GLY A 286 -14.88 -16.33 25.68
N VAL A 287 -14.36 -16.20 24.47
CA VAL A 287 -12.92 -16.16 24.19
C VAL A 287 -12.58 -14.94 23.34
N SER A 288 -11.85 -14.01 23.95
CA SER A 288 -11.33 -12.81 23.30
C SER A 288 -9.81 -12.82 23.26
N LEU A 289 -9.23 -12.01 22.37
CA LEU A 289 -7.81 -11.73 22.28
C LEU A 289 -7.60 -10.22 22.24
N ASN A 290 -6.68 -9.69 23.04
CA ASN A 290 -6.37 -8.25 23.00
C ASN A 290 -5.28 -7.92 21.96
N GLY A 291 -5.16 -6.64 21.62
CA GLY A 291 -4.18 -6.15 20.64
C GLY A 291 -2.74 -6.45 21.02
N THR A 292 -2.39 -6.30 22.30
CA THR A 292 -1.03 -6.55 22.81
C THR A 292 -0.63 -8.02 22.63
N GLU A 293 -1.49 -8.96 23.01
CA GLU A 293 -1.29 -10.40 22.86
C GLU A 293 -1.20 -10.81 21.38
N LEU A 294 -2.10 -10.29 20.54
CA LEU A 294 -2.09 -10.57 19.10
C LEU A 294 -0.79 -10.08 18.44
N ALA A 295 -0.33 -8.88 18.80
CA ALA A 295 0.87 -8.29 18.24
C ALA A 295 2.10 -9.19 18.45
N GLN A 296 2.22 -9.85 19.62
CA GLN A 296 3.33 -10.77 19.90
C GLN A 296 3.43 -11.91 18.89
N VAL A 297 2.29 -12.47 18.48
CA VAL A 297 2.27 -13.58 17.52
C VAL A 297 2.50 -13.06 16.09
N LEU A 298 1.86 -11.94 15.72
CA LEU A 298 1.99 -11.37 14.37
C LEU A 298 3.44 -10.97 14.05
N THR A 299 4.13 -10.30 14.99
CA THR A 299 5.52 -9.88 14.78
C THR A 299 6.48 -11.06 14.78
N ARG A 300 6.29 -12.03 15.69
CA ARG A 300 7.06 -13.29 15.70
C ARG A 300 6.94 -14.04 14.38
N CYS A 301 5.74 -14.11 13.82
CA CYS A 301 5.45 -14.77 12.55
C CYS A 301 5.76 -13.91 11.32
N ARG A 302 6.25 -12.67 11.50
CA ARG A 302 6.60 -11.72 10.44
C ARG A 302 5.43 -11.41 9.49
N VAL A 303 4.23 -11.27 10.04
CA VAL A 303 3.08 -10.74 9.30
C VAL A 303 3.36 -9.28 8.96
N THR A 304 3.20 -8.90 7.69
CA THR A 304 3.50 -7.55 7.21
C THR A 304 2.28 -6.63 7.32
N LEU A 305 1.09 -7.16 7.01
CA LEU A 305 -0.16 -6.41 7.02
C LEU A 305 -1.20 -7.13 7.89
N ALA A 306 -1.74 -6.43 8.89
CA ALA A 306 -2.92 -6.86 9.63
C ALA A 306 -4.14 -6.04 9.23
N VAL A 307 -5.22 -6.69 8.83
CA VAL A 307 -6.48 -6.07 8.41
C VAL A 307 -7.59 -6.49 9.36
N PHE A 308 -8.26 -5.52 9.96
CA PHE A 308 -9.36 -5.73 10.88
C PHE A 308 -10.63 -5.17 10.28
N ASN A 309 -11.42 -6.05 9.68
CA ASN A 309 -12.82 -5.81 9.37
C ASN A 309 -13.67 -6.02 10.63
N ALA A 310 -13.38 -5.21 11.64
CA ALA A 310 -14.03 -5.22 12.94
C ALA A 310 -14.27 -3.77 13.37
N CYS A 311 -15.41 -3.54 14.01
CA CYS A 311 -15.77 -2.21 14.48
C CYS A 311 -14.71 -1.66 15.44
N TRP A 312 -14.48 -0.35 15.38
CA TRP A 312 -13.69 0.40 16.37
C TRP A 312 -12.19 0.05 16.46
N GLY A 313 -11.62 -0.72 15.53
CA GLY A 313 -10.20 -1.07 15.51
C GLY A 313 -9.23 0.14 15.41
N ALA A 314 -9.71 1.29 14.92
CA ALA A 314 -8.94 2.53 14.85
C ALA A 314 -9.39 3.60 15.85
N GLN A 315 -10.16 3.23 16.89
CA GLN A 315 -10.63 4.15 17.92
C GLN A 315 -9.96 3.85 19.27
N PRO A 316 -9.56 4.89 20.02
CA PRO A 316 -9.05 4.70 21.36
C PRO A 316 -10.17 4.32 22.32
N ASP A 317 -9.78 3.61 23.37
CA ASP A 317 -10.60 3.43 24.55
C ASP A 317 -10.81 4.76 25.28
N GLN A 318 -11.88 4.85 26.05
CA GLN A 318 -12.32 6.06 26.72
C GLN A 318 -12.28 5.85 28.23
N MET A 319 -11.59 6.73 28.94
CA MET A 319 -11.60 6.71 30.40
C MET A 319 -12.95 7.23 30.91
N ALA A 320 -13.63 6.44 31.74
CA ALA A 320 -14.81 6.89 32.45
C ALA A 320 -14.45 8.08 33.36
N PRO A 321 -15.34 9.10 33.46
CA PRO A 321 -15.08 10.22 34.35
C PRO A 321 -15.00 9.75 35.81
N PRO A 322 -14.13 10.37 36.64
CA PRO A 322 -14.06 10.06 38.07
C PRO A 322 -15.45 10.22 38.72
N PRO A 323 -15.84 9.33 39.65
CA PRO A 323 -17.16 9.37 40.31
C PRO A 323 -17.40 10.66 41.12
N ASP A 324 -16.35 11.42 41.40
CA ASP A 324 -16.28 12.65 42.19
C ASP A 324 -16.13 13.92 41.32
N ALA A 325 -16.16 13.81 39.98
CA ALA A 325 -16.16 14.97 39.09
C ALA A 325 -17.49 15.74 39.23
N SER A 326 -17.43 16.94 39.83
CA SER A 326 -18.58 17.83 39.99
C SER A 326 -19.29 18.08 38.66
N GLN A 327 -20.64 17.99 38.67
CA GLN A 327 -21.54 18.16 37.51
C GLN A 327 -21.38 19.47 36.70
N GLY A 328 -20.51 20.39 37.12
CA GLY A 328 -20.22 21.67 36.46
C GLY A 328 -18.99 21.69 35.55
N ALA A 329 -18.06 20.73 35.67
CA ALA A 329 -17.05 20.50 34.65
C ALA A 329 -17.62 19.46 33.70
N ARG A 330 -17.83 19.79 32.42
CA ARG A 330 -18.16 18.79 31.40
C ARG A 330 -17.03 17.76 31.39
N ALA A 331 -17.18 16.69 32.15
CA ALA A 331 -16.24 15.60 32.24
C ALA A 331 -16.33 14.84 30.91
N ALA A 332 -15.68 15.40 29.89
CA ALA A 332 -15.51 14.76 28.61
C ALA A 332 -14.78 13.44 28.87
N HIS A 333 -15.33 12.35 28.36
CA HIS A 333 -14.62 11.08 28.28
C HIS A 333 -13.26 11.37 27.62
N ARG A 334 -12.17 11.04 28.31
CA ARG A 334 -10.82 11.31 27.84
C ARG A 334 -10.30 10.06 27.16
N ALA A 335 -9.81 10.19 25.93
CA ALA A 335 -9.24 9.06 25.22
C ALA A 335 -7.97 8.57 25.93
N ILE A 336 -7.84 7.25 26.08
CA ILE A 336 -6.64 6.63 26.64
C ILE A 336 -5.55 6.63 25.55
N PRO A 337 -4.36 7.20 25.81
CA PRO A 337 -3.27 7.20 24.82
C PRO A 337 -2.90 5.79 24.37
N ARG A 338 -2.70 5.59 23.06
CA ARG A 338 -2.23 4.33 22.45
C ARG A 338 -3.07 3.11 22.83
N SER A 339 -4.40 3.25 22.82
CA SER A 339 -5.33 2.17 23.18
C SER A 339 -6.14 1.63 21.99
N SER A 340 -6.03 2.24 20.80
CA SER A 340 -6.63 1.64 19.61
C SER A 340 -5.84 0.40 19.16
N LEU A 341 -6.53 -0.57 18.59
CA LEU A 341 -5.91 -1.80 18.08
C LEU A 341 -4.82 -1.48 17.05
N ALA A 342 -5.09 -0.55 16.12
CA ALA A 342 -4.11 -0.14 15.12
C ALA A 342 -2.85 0.49 15.73
N GLU A 343 -2.99 1.38 16.72
CA GLU A 343 -1.84 1.99 17.39
C GLU A 343 -1.01 0.96 18.16
N VAL A 344 -1.66 0.03 18.88
CA VAL A 344 -0.97 -0.98 19.68
C VAL A 344 -0.19 -1.97 18.82
N LEU A 345 -0.76 -2.44 17.72
CA LEU A 345 -0.06 -3.38 16.84
C LEU A 345 1.14 -2.73 16.14
N ILE A 346 0.99 -1.49 15.66
CA ILE A 346 2.10 -0.74 15.05
C ILE A 346 3.18 -0.45 16.10
N HIS A 347 2.79 -0.08 17.33
CA HIS A 347 3.70 0.13 18.44
C HIS A 347 4.59 -1.08 18.69
N HIS A 348 4.03 -2.30 18.61
CA HIS A 348 4.77 -3.54 18.80
C HIS A 348 5.52 -4.05 17.56
N GLY A 349 5.57 -3.28 16.47
CA GLY A 349 6.38 -3.58 15.30
C GLY A 349 5.66 -4.37 14.19
N VAL A 350 4.32 -4.40 14.18
CA VAL A 350 3.58 -4.81 12.96
C VAL A 350 3.79 -3.72 11.89
N PRO A 351 4.24 -4.04 10.65
CA PRO A 351 4.61 -3.00 9.69
C PRO A 351 3.45 -2.12 9.19
N ALA A 352 2.27 -2.71 8.98
CA ALA A 352 1.07 -1.99 8.57
C ALA A 352 -0.18 -2.60 9.20
N VAL A 353 -1.09 -1.75 9.64
CA VAL A 353 -2.35 -2.16 10.27
C VAL A 353 -3.48 -1.32 9.70
N LEU A 354 -4.52 -1.99 9.20
CA LEU A 354 -5.75 -1.36 8.77
C LEU A 354 -6.88 -1.74 9.73
N GLY A 355 -7.48 -0.75 10.37
CA GLY A 355 -8.65 -0.94 11.24
C GLY A 355 -9.80 -0.05 10.83
N MET A 356 -11.03 -0.42 11.20
CA MET A 356 -12.19 0.43 10.96
C MET A 356 -12.35 1.47 12.08
N ARG A 357 -12.67 2.71 11.70
CA ARG A 357 -12.96 3.78 12.66
C ARG A 357 -14.28 3.57 13.39
N ASP A 358 -15.33 3.20 12.66
CA ASP A 358 -16.69 2.96 13.21
C ASP A 358 -17.24 1.65 12.61
N SER A 359 -18.52 1.34 12.86
CA SER A 359 -19.20 0.22 12.22
C SER A 359 -19.28 0.41 10.71
N ILE A 360 -19.06 -0.67 9.97
CA ILE A 360 -19.20 -0.75 8.51
C ILE A 360 -20.31 -1.74 8.17
N ALA A 361 -21.11 -1.48 7.13
CA ALA A 361 -22.10 -2.45 6.67
C ALA A 361 -21.43 -3.58 5.88
N ASP A 362 -21.93 -4.81 6.00
CA ASP A 362 -21.33 -6.00 5.38
C ASP A 362 -21.06 -5.85 3.89
N GLN A 363 -22.01 -5.28 3.15
CA GLN A 363 -21.88 -5.07 1.71
C GLN A 363 -20.78 -4.05 1.36
N GLU A 364 -20.64 -2.99 2.16
CA GLU A 364 -19.60 -1.97 2.00
C GLU A 364 -18.22 -2.55 2.33
N ALA A 365 -18.14 -3.34 3.40
CA ALA A 365 -16.94 -4.06 3.78
C ALA A 365 -16.50 -5.04 2.69
N LEU A 366 -17.42 -5.83 2.13
CA LEU A 366 -17.12 -6.78 1.06
C LEU A 366 -16.59 -6.07 -0.18
N SER A 367 -17.23 -4.97 -0.60
CA SER A 367 -16.77 -4.16 -1.73
C SER A 367 -15.39 -3.54 -1.49
N PHE A 368 -15.09 -3.12 -0.25
CA PHE A 368 -13.75 -2.66 0.11
C PHE A 368 -12.72 -3.78 -0.03
N VAL A 369 -12.98 -4.93 0.60
CA VAL A 369 -12.06 -6.07 0.65
C VAL A 369 -11.73 -6.59 -0.74
N GLN A 370 -12.73 -6.67 -1.62
CA GLN A 370 -12.54 -7.10 -3.00
C GLN A 370 -11.53 -6.23 -3.74
N VAL A 371 -11.75 -4.92 -3.74
CA VAL A 371 -10.89 -3.99 -4.48
C VAL A 371 -9.54 -3.83 -3.81
N PHE A 372 -9.50 -3.83 -2.49
CA PHE A 372 -8.26 -3.76 -1.72
C PHE A 372 -7.36 -4.97 -1.99
N ALA A 373 -7.91 -6.19 -1.91
CA ALA A 373 -7.16 -7.42 -2.18
C ALA A 373 -6.70 -7.50 -3.64
N GLN A 374 -7.54 -7.08 -4.58
CA GLN A 374 -7.15 -6.99 -6.00
C GLN A 374 -5.97 -6.03 -6.19
N ALA A 375 -6.05 -4.81 -5.63
CA ALA A 375 -4.96 -3.84 -5.76
C ALA A 375 -3.65 -4.35 -5.13
N LEU A 376 -3.73 -5.05 -3.99
CA LEU A 376 -2.56 -5.72 -3.41
C LEU A 376 -2.01 -6.80 -4.35
N ALA A 377 -2.88 -7.61 -4.99
CA ALA A 377 -2.46 -8.67 -5.91
C ALA A 377 -1.81 -8.09 -7.18
N GLU A 378 -2.22 -6.89 -7.58
CA GLU A 378 -1.62 -6.08 -8.64
C GLU A 378 -0.31 -5.38 -8.22
N ARG A 379 0.20 -5.65 -7.01
CA ARG A 379 1.47 -5.14 -6.45
C ARG A 379 1.46 -3.64 -6.14
N HIS A 380 0.29 -3.03 -6.00
CA HIS A 380 0.24 -1.68 -5.46
C HIS A 380 0.75 -1.67 -4.00
N PRO A 381 1.49 -0.63 -3.57
CA PRO A 381 1.80 -0.40 -2.17
C PRO A 381 0.50 -0.32 -1.35
N ILE A 382 0.56 -0.75 -0.08
CA ILE A 382 -0.62 -0.87 0.79
C ILE A 382 -1.42 0.45 0.86
N ASP A 383 -0.75 1.58 0.98
CA ASP A 383 -1.37 2.90 1.05
C ASP A 383 -2.07 3.31 -0.27
N GLU A 384 -1.51 2.91 -1.42
CA GLU A 384 -2.17 3.05 -2.71
C GLU A 384 -3.38 2.11 -2.86
N SER A 385 -3.26 0.85 -2.44
CA SER A 385 -4.37 -0.11 -2.46
C SER A 385 -5.56 0.38 -1.63
N VAL A 386 -5.31 0.99 -0.47
CA VAL A 386 -6.37 1.62 0.34
C VAL A 386 -6.99 2.79 -0.40
N ALA A 387 -6.20 3.66 -1.04
CA ALA A 387 -6.73 4.80 -1.80
C ALA A 387 -7.64 4.34 -2.97
N ILE A 388 -7.23 3.30 -3.71
CA ILE A 388 -8.03 2.69 -4.78
C ILE A 388 -9.35 2.14 -4.23
N ALA A 389 -9.31 1.38 -3.14
CA ALA A 389 -10.52 0.83 -2.52
C ALA A 389 -11.47 1.94 -2.00
N ARG A 390 -10.94 3.02 -1.42
CA ARG A 390 -11.75 4.19 -1.02
C ARG A 390 -12.41 4.89 -2.21
N GLN A 391 -11.71 5.05 -3.34
CA GLN A 391 -12.29 5.62 -4.57
C GLN A 391 -13.43 4.75 -5.11
N HIS A 392 -13.28 3.43 -5.03
CA HIS A 392 -14.33 2.50 -5.43
C HIS A 392 -15.57 2.62 -4.54
N LEU A 393 -15.39 2.58 -3.22
CA LEU A 393 -16.49 2.79 -2.27
C LEU A 393 -17.22 4.11 -2.50
N LEU A 394 -16.48 5.21 -2.70
CA LEU A 394 -17.08 6.51 -2.95
C LEU A 394 -17.94 6.52 -4.22
N THR A 395 -17.50 5.82 -5.27
CA THR A 395 -18.25 5.72 -6.54
C THR A 395 -19.57 4.96 -6.35
N LEU A 396 -19.53 3.85 -5.60
CA LEU A 396 -20.68 3.01 -5.33
C LEU A 396 -21.68 3.68 -4.36
N TYR A 397 -21.19 4.15 -3.21
CA TYR A 397 -22.00 4.55 -2.06
C TYR A 397 -22.18 6.07 -1.92
N LYS A 398 -21.53 6.87 -2.77
CA LYS A 398 -21.54 8.35 -2.78
C LYS A 398 -20.68 8.98 -1.68
N PHE A 399 -20.32 10.23 -1.93
CA PHE A 399 -19.43 11.01 -1.06
C PHE A 399 -19.98 11.20 0.35
N ASN A 400 -21.31 11.34 0.51
CA ASN A 400 -21.97 11.63 1.78
C ASN A 400 -22.23 10.41 2.67
N GLN A 401 -21.75 9.23 2.28
CA GLN A 401 -21.77 8.04 3.12
C GLN A 401 -20.39 7.82 3.75
N PRO A 402 -20.32 7.42 5.05
CA PRO A 402 -19.06 7.31 5.77
C PRO A 402 -18.18 6.13 5.31
N ALA A 403 -18.73 5.15 4.59
CA ALA A 403 -18.06 3.90 4.20
C ALA A 403 -16.60 4.07 3.71
N TRP A 404 -16.35 5.00 2.78
CA TRP A 404 -15.01 5.24 2.21
C TRP A 404 -14.03 5.90 3.20
N THR A 405 -14.52 6.38 4.33
CA THR A 405 -13.75 7.04 5.39
C THR A 405 -13.46 6.12 6.58
N LEU A 406 -14.12 4.95 6.66
CA LEU A 406 -14.02 4.03 7.79
C LEU A 406 -12.68 3.29 7.86
N PRO A 407 -12.11 2.78 6.74
CA PRO A 407 -10.80 2.13 6.79
C PRO A 407 -9.74 3.16 7.16
N VAL A 408 -9.04 2.95 8.27
CA VAL A 408 -7.92 3.79 8.72
C VAL A 408 -6.65 2.95 8.66
N LEU A 409 -5.70 3.40 7.84
CA LEU A 409 -4.41 2.75 7.66
C LEU A 409 -3.37 3.43 8.54
N TYR A 410 -2.78 2.65 9.45
CA TYR A 410 -1.52 3.01 10.09
C TYR A 410 -0.37 2.25 9.43
N MET A 411 0.76 2.94 9.27
CA MET A 411 2.01 2.36 8.80
C MET A 411 3.13 2.71 9.76
N HIS A 412 4.04 1.77 9.97
CA HIS A 412 5.27 2.01 10.72
C HIS A 412 6.12 3.09 10.01
N PRO A 413 6.78 4.02 10.74
CA PRO A 413 7.54 5.12 10.16
C PRO A 413 8.71 4.70 9.25
N GLU A 414 9.21 3.48 9.41
CA GLU A 414 10.29 2.90 8.60
C GLU A 414 9.80 1.97 7.47
N PHE A 415 8.50 1.70 7.36
CA PHE A 415 7.97 0.75 6.38
C PHE A 415 7.53 1.45 5.10
N ASP A 416 7.93 0.98 3.92
CA ASP A 416 7.58 1.63 2.64
C ASP A 416 6.30 1.12 1.97
N GLY A 417 5.48 0.32 2.67
CA GLY A 417 4.17 -0.12 2.18
C GLY A 417 4.25 -1.24 1.14
N GLU A 418 5.44 -1.70 0.80
CA GLU A 418 5.65 -2.83 -0.11
C GLU A 418 5.37 -4.15 0.61
N LEU A 419 4.34 -4.87 0.14
CA LEU A 419 3.97 -6.20 0.63
C LEU A 419 4.61 -7.32 -0.21
N LEU A 420 4.74 -7.07 -1.50
CA LEU A 420 5.19 -8.03 -2.52
C LEU A 420 6.45 -7.54 -3.20
N ARG A 421 7.22 -8.48 -3.75
CA ARG A 421 8.40 -8.13 -4.55
C ARG A 421 7.98 -7.37 -5.80
N GLN A 422 8.52 -6.16 -5.99
CA GLN A 422 8.39 -5.43 -7.25
C GLN A 422 9.10 -6.19 -8.38
N MET A 423 8.48 -6.22 -9.57
CA MET A 423 9.20 -6.64 -10.77
C MET A 423 10.05 -5.44 -11.21
N GLU A 424 11.37 -5.59 -11.27
CA GLU A 424 12.24 -4.51 -11.75
C GLU A 424 11.83 -4.16 -13.20
N GLU A 425 11.32 -2.93 -13.41
CA GLU A 425 11.11 -2.35 -14.73
C GLU A 425 12.46 -2.22 -15.45
N GLY A 426 12.85 -3.29 -16.15
CA GLY A 426 14.14 -3.38 -16.82
C GLY A 426 14.59 -4.78 -17.21
N ILE A 427 13.81 -5.81 -16.87
CA ILE A 427 14.01 -7.15 -17.39
C ILE A 427 12.67 -7.60 -17.96
N THR A 428 12.45 -7.44 -19.27
CA THR A 428 11.52 -8.28 -20.02
C THR A 428 12.07 -9.70 -20.05
N GLU A 429 12.12 -10.33 -18.88
CA GLU A 429 12.07 -11.77 -18.75
C GLU A 429 10.59 -12.07 -18.62
N LEU A 430 10.00 -12.64 -19.67
CA LEU A 430 8.69 -13.26 -19.58
C LEU A 430 8.76 -14.34 -18.49
N PRO A 431 8.04 -14.20 -17.35
CA PRO A 431 8.03 -15.23 -16.33
C PRO A 431 7.22 -16.42 -16.83
N HIS A 432 7.90 -17.55 -16.91
CA HIS A 432 7.38 -18.92 -16.97
C HIS A 432 5.89 -19.08 -16.60
N SER A 433 5.05 -19.37 -17.61
CA SER A 433 3.71 -19.93 -17.38
C SER A 433 3.81 -21.41 -16.98
N PRO A 434 3.00 -21.90 -16.02
CA PRO A 434 2.97 -23.29 -15.58
C PRO A 434 2.18 -24.22 -16.54
N THR A 435 2.32 -24.00 -17.86
CA THR A 435 1.93 -24.98 -18.90
C THR A 435 3.15 -25.74 -19.47
N TRP A 436 4.33 -25.57 -18.86
CA TRP A 436 5.59 -26.17 -19.33
C TRP A 436 5.81 -27.63 -18.90
N ILE A 437 4.75 -28.42 -18.71
CA ILE A 437 4.86 -29.89 -18.65
C ILE A 437 4.46 -30.52 -20.00
N GLY A 438 4.08 -29.71 -21.01
CA GLY A 438 3.52 -30.26 -22.24
C GLY A 438 3.82 -29.52 -23.54
N VAL A 439 4.88 -28.72 -23.68
CA VAL A 439 5.37 -28.30 -25.00
C VAL A 439 6.89 -28.07 -24.94
N GLN A 440 7.66 -29.16 -25.05
CA GLN A 440 8.94 -29.07 -25.76
C GLN A 440 8.61 -28.79 -27.22
N ALA A 441 8.73 -27.53 -27.64
CA ALA A 441 8.81 -27.16 -29.04
C ALA A 441 9.85 -26.04 -29.21
N GLN A 442 11.11 -26.45 -29.14
CA GLN A 442 12.11 -26.13 -30.17
C GLN A 442 12.26 -24.64 -30.54
N ALA A 443 12.73 -23.81 -29.61
CA ALA A 443 13.37 -22.54 -29.96
C ALA A 443 14.90 -22.73 -30.03
N ALA A 444 15.53 -22.23 -31.09
CA ALA A 444 16.97 -22.32 -31.31
C ALA A 444 17.76 -21.67 -30.16
N ILE A 445 18.73 -22.39 -29.60
CA ILE A 445 19.56 -21.92 -28.47
C ILE A 445 20.69 -21.06 -29.04
N ALA A 446 20.77 -19.78 -28.67
CA ALA A 446 21.91 -18.95 -29.00
C ALA A 446 22.91 -18.87 -27.84
N ALA A 447 24.20 -18.81 -28.16
CA ALA A 447 25.27 -18.74 -27.17
C ALA A 447 26.49 -17.96 -27.71
N LEU A 448 27.31 -17.45 -26.80
CA LEU A 448 28.71 -17.16 -27.11
C LEU A 448 29.58 -18.33 -26.67
N ARG A 449 30.59 -18.68 -27.47
CA ARG A 449 31.61 -19.66 -27.08
C ARG A 449 33.00 -19.12 -27.31
N THR A 450 33.97 -19.62 -26.54
CA THR A 450 35.38 -19.35 -26.84
C THR A 450 35.78 -20.06 -28.13
N THR A 451 36.64 -19.42 -28.94
CA THR A 451 37.23 -20.04 -30.14
C THR A 451 38.50 -20.83 -29.83
N ASP A 452 38.92 -20.86 -28.56
CA ASP A 452 40.09 -21.60 -28.07
C ASP A 452 39.72 -23.02 -27.59
N SER A 453 40.74 -23.83 -27.28
CA SER A 453 40.59 -25.22 -26.82
C SER A 453 39.91 -25.37 -25.46
N SER A 454 39.51 -24.29 -24.79
CA SER A 454 38.86 -24.33 -23.47
C SER A 454 37.32 -24.42 -23.53
N ALA A 455 36.73 -24.32 -24.73
CA ALA A 455 35.32 -24.55 -25.06
C ALA A 455 34.33 -24.08 -23.97
N GLN A 456 34.52 -22.87 -23.44
CA GLN A 456 33.53 -22.28 -22.55
C GLN A 456 32.38 -21.73 -23.37
N VAL A 457 31.15 -22.05 -22.96
CA VAL A 457 29.92 -21.66 -23.65
C VAL A 457 29.02 -20.90 -22.68
N TRP A 458 28.61 -19.71 -23.08
CA TRP A 458 27.67 -18.84 -22.36
C TRP A 458 26.35 -18.78 -23.12
N PRO A 459 25.31 -19.50 -22.66
CA PRO A 459 24.01 -19.47 -23.31
C PRO A 459 23.32 -18.12 -23.08
N ILE A 460 22.67 -17.61 -24.12
CA ILE A 460 21.84 -16.40 -24.07
C ILE A 460 20.47 -16.80 -23.53
N ARG A 461 20.22 -16.52 -22.25
CA ARG A 461 18.98 -16.89 -21.56
C ARG A 461 17.91 -15.83 -21.78
N GLY A 462 16.68 -16.24 -22.05
CA GLY A 462 15.57 -15.31 -22.28
C GLY A 462 15.77 -14.37 -23.48
N GLY A 463 16.68 -14.70 -24.39
CA GLY A 463 17.00 -13.85 -25.54
C GLY A 463 17.78 -12.58 -25.20
N LEU A 464 18.40 -12.46 -24.03
CA LEU A 464 19.25 -11.33 -23.64
C LEU A 464 20.54 -11.81 -22.96
N MET A 465 21.66 -11.15 -23.23
CA MET A 465 22.93 -11.36 -22.52
C MET A 465 23.67 -10.04 -22.37
N ARG A 466 23.99 -9.68 -21.13
CA ARG A 466 24.77 -8.50 -20.75
C ARG A 466 26.25 -8.86 -20.68
N VAL A 467 27.10 -8.05 -21.29
CA VAL A 467 28.55 -8.24 -21.33
C VAL A 467 29.24 -7.09 -20.60
N GLY A 468 30.15 -7.38 -19.68
CA GLY A 468 30.92 -6.35 -18.98
C GLY A 468 31.88 -6.89 -17.93
N ARG A 469 32.46 -5.98 -17.12
CA ARG A 469 33.40 -6.34 -16.04
C ARG A 469 32.76 -6.59 -14.68
N ARG A 470 31.56 -6.06 -14.44
CA ARG A 470 30.86 -6.23 -13.17
C ARG A 470 30.28 -7.64 -13.06
N THR A 471 30.18 -8.14 -11.84
CA THR A 471 29.58 -9.46 -11.52
C THR A 471 28.08 -9.55 -11.79
N GLU A 472 27.43 -8.40 -12.03
CA GLU A 472 26.01 -8.30 -12.42
C GLU A 472 25.76 -8.56 -13.92
N ASN A 473 26.81 -8.73 -14.74
CA ASN A 473 26.68 -9.08 -16.16
C ASN A 473 26.63 -10.60 -16.35
N ASP A 474 25.90 -11.08 -17.36
CA ASP A 474 25.79 -12.50 -17.70
C ASP A 474 27.12 -13.07 -18.22
N LEU A 475 27.84 -12.29 -19.03
CA LEU A 475 29.21 -12.57 -19.46
C LEU A 475 30.17 -11.57 -18.82
N VAL A 476 30.97 -12.08 -17.88
CA VAL A 476 31.95 -11.30 -17.14
C VAL A 476 33.34 -11.46 -17.76
N ILE A 477 33.84 -10.40 -18.39
CA ILE A 477 35.20 -10.36 -18.99
C ILE A 477 36.05 -9.40 -18.16
N GLN A 478 37.07 -9.91 -17.46
CA GLN A 478 37.90 -9.14 -16.52
C GLN A 478 39.01 -8.29 -17.19
N GLU A 479 39.07 -8.27 -18.51
CA GLU A 479 40.05 -7.51 -19.27
C GLU A 479 39.89 -5.99 -19.07
N ARG A 480 41.01 -5.27 -18.92
CA ARG A 480 40.99 -3.85 -18.52
C ARG A 480 40.32 -2.92 -19.53
N TRP A 481 40.32 -3.30 -20.81
CA TRP A 481 39.70 -2.56 -21.92
C TRP A 481 38.19 -2.84 -22.07
N VAL A 482 37.64 -3.78 -21.30
CA VAL A 482 36.18 -4.00 -21.24
C VAL A 482 35.57 -2.98 -20.26
N SER A 483 34.45 -2.36 -20.61
CA SER A 483 33.75 -1.42 -19.73
C SER A 483 32.97 -2.14 -18.62
N GLN A 484 32.61 -1.43 -17.54
CA GLN A 484 31.84 -2.03 -16.43
C GLN A 484 30.53 -2.66 -16.90
N ARG A 485 29.83 -1.94 -17.78
CA ARG A 485 28.81 -2.46 -18.69
C ARG A 485 29.34 -2.16 -20.10
N HIS A 486 29.52 -3.18 -20.95
CA HIS A 486 30.15 -3.06 -22.25
C HIS A 486 29.13 -3.07 -23.40
N ALA A 487 28.36 -4.16 -23.49
CA ALA A 487 27.41 -4.37 -24.57
C ALA A 487 26.27 -5.30 -24.10
N GLU A 488 25.21 -5.34 -24.89
CA GLU A 488 24.08 -6.25 -24.73
C GLU A 488 23.85 -7.01 -26.05
N ILE A 489 23.72 -8.33 -25.98
CA ILE A 489 23.23 -9.15 -27.09
C ILE A 489 21.77 -9.50 -26.81
N PHE A 490 20.87 -9.21 -27.73
CA PHE A 490 19.45 -9.47 -27.54
C PHE A 490 18.74 -9.94 -28.81
N CYS A 491 17.69 -10.73 -28.66
CA CYS A 491 16.81 -11.18 -29.73
C CYS A 491 15.68 -10.17 -29.97
N ARG A 492 15.32 -9.93 -31.23
CA ARG A 492 14.04 -9.29 -31.59
C ARG A 492 13.19 -10.30 -32.36
N GLU A 493 12.00 -10.59 -31.84
CA GLU A 493 10.99 -11.36 -32.56
C GLU A 493 10.15 -10.42 -33.45
N LEU A 494 10.21 -10.63 -34.77
CA LEU A 494 9.30 -9.99 -35.72
C LEU A 494 8.03 -10.85 -35.84
N GLY A 495 7.13 -10.71 -34.87
CA GLY A 495 5.75 -11.19 -34.97
C GLY A 495 5.57 -12.72 -34.88
N THR A 496 4.36 -13.10 -34.50
CA THR A 496 3.86 -14.47 -34.30
C THR A 496 3.92 -15.29 -35.59
N SER A 497 5.10 -15.83 -35.95
CA SER A 497 5.36 -17.00 -36.82
C SER A 497 6.80 -17.11 -37.35
N ALA A 498 7.78 -16.31 -36.88
CA ALA A 498 9.13 -16.38 -37.41
C ALA A 498 9.94 -17.56 -36.83
N LEU A 499 10.13 -18.62 -37.63
CA LEU A 499 10.99 -19.79 -37.34
C LEU A 499 12.50 -19.47 -37.18
N ASN A 500 12.92 -18.21 -37.28
CA ASN A 500 14.32 -17.79 -37.21
C ASN A 500 14.50 -16.54 -36.34
N PRO A 501 14.94 -16.66 -35.07
CA PRO A 501 15.21 -15.51 -34.21
C PRO A 501 16.39 -14.69 -34.75
N THR A 502 16.23 -13.36 -34.79
CA THR A 502 17.30 -12.44 -35.20
C THR A 502 17.92 -11.78 -33.97
N TYR A 503 19.23 -11.96 -33.78
CA TYR A 503 19.97 -11.41 -32.67
C TYR A 503 20.68 -10.12 -33.07
N PHE A 504 20.83 -9.20 -32.12
CA PHE A 504 21.48 -7.91 -32.28
C PHE A 504 22.48 -7.71 -31.14
N LEU A 505 23.60 -7.07 -31.46
CA LEU A 505 24.58 -6.58 -30.51
C LEU A 505 24.45 -5.06 -30.41
N ARG A 506 24.22 -4.53 -29.22
CA ARG A 506 24.26 -3.10 -28.92
C ARG A 506 25.47 -2.79 -28.05
N ASP A 507 26.39 -2.01 -28.60
CA ASP A 507 27.56 -1.51 -27.88
C ASP A 507 27.23 -0.17 -27.20
N PHE A 508 27.67 0.00 -25.95
CA PHE A 508 27.65 1.28 -25.23
C PHE A 508 28.96 1.48 -24.45
N SER A 509 30.03 0.84 -24.92
CA SER A 509 31.31 0.76 -24.22
C SER A 509 32.18 1.98 -24.50
N ARG A 510 33.24 2.17 -23.69
CA ARG A 510 34.21 3.26 -23.90
C ARG A 510 35.11 3.05 -25.12
N TYR A 511 35.34 1.80 -25.50
CA TYR A 511 36.33 1.42 -26.51
C TYR A 511 35.70 0.64 -27.68
N GLY A 512 34.39 0.51 -27.75
CA GLY A 512 33.72 -0.24 -28.80
C GLY A 512 33.96 -1.76 -28.77
N THR A 513 33.18 -2.47 -29.58
CA THR A 513 33.30 -3.91 -29.80
C THR A 513 33.80 -4.14 -31.22
N LEU A 514 34.71 -5.09 -31.43
CA LEU A 514 35.13 -5.53 -32.75
C LEU A 514 34.27 -6.71 -33.19
N VAL A 515 33.70 -6.63 -34.37
CA VAL A 515 32.85 -7.65 -34.99
C VAL A 515 33.49 -8.11 -36.29
N SER A 516 33.59 -9.42 -36.51
CA SER A 516 34.12 -9.97 -37.75
C SER A 516 33.13 -9.81 -38.90
N SER A 517 33.56 -9.26 -40.02
CA SER A 517 32.81 -9.19 -41.28
C SER A 517 33.62 -9.85 -42.42
N PRO A 518 33.02 -10.12 -43.60
CA PRO A 518 33.75 -10.64 -44.76
C PRO A 518 34.92 -9.76 -45.22
N GLU A 519 34.90 -8.46 -44.90
CA GLU A 519 35.92 -7.48 -45.26
C GLU A 519 37.00 -7.28 -44.16
N GLY A 520 36.87 -7.99 -43.02
CA GLY A 520 37.80 -7.92 -41.90
C GLY A 520 37.11 -7.58 -40.57
N TRP A 521 37.88 -7.13 -39.58
CA TRP A 521 37.32 -6.71 -38.29
C TRP A 521 36.80 -5.28 -38.35
N GLN A 522 35.51 -5.10 -38.08
CA GLN A 522 34.88 -3.79 -37.99
C GLN A 522 34.66 -3.42 -36.53
N ARG A 523 35.06 -2.20 -36.14
CA ARG A 523 34.79 -1.67 -34.80
C ARG A 523 33.43 -1.00 -34.77
N ILE A 524 32.53 -1.50 -33.94
CA ILE A 524 31.26 -0.86 -33.60
C ILE A 524 31.43 -0.10 -32.28
N HIS A 525 30.86 1.09 -32.20
CA HIS A 525 30.92 1.91 -30.99
C HIS A 525 29.65 2.73 -30.84
N GLN A 526 28.94 2.55 -29.72
CA GLN A 526 27.64 3.19 -29.48
C GLN A 526 26.60 2.92 -30.58
N GLN A 527 26.66 1.72 -31.17
CA GLN A 527 25.85 1.30 -32.31
C GLN A 527 25.23 -0.07 -32.05
N GLU A 528 24.16 -0.34 -32.79
CA GLU A 528 23.46 -1.62 -32.81
C GLU A 528 23.69 -2.29 -34.17
N VAL A 529 24.13 -3.55 -34.16
CA VAL A 529 24.38 -4.34 -35.37
C VAL A 529 23.72 -5.71 -35.27
N PRO A 530 23.20 -6.27 -36.37
CA PRO A 530 22.70 -7.64 -36.39
C PRO A 530 23.85 -8.64 -36.22
N LEU A 531 23.58 -9.74 -35.52
CA LEU A 531 24.48 -10.88 -35.35
C LEU A 531 23.97 -12.10 -36.13
N HIS A 532 24.88 -12.77 -36.81
CA HIS A 532 24.62 -14.04 -37.51
C HIS A 532 25.43 -15.16 -36.86
N SER A 533 24.91 -16.40 -36.86
CA SER A 533 25.67 -17.55 -36.36
C SER A 533 27.03 -17.64 -37.06
N GLY A 534 28.11 -17.83 -36.30
CA GLY A 534 29.51 -17.75 -36.76
C GLY A 534 30.17 -16.37 -36.61
N THR A 535 29.46 -15.33 -36.15
CA THR A 535 30.04 -13.99 -35.97
C THR A 535 31.03 -14.00 -34.81
N ARG A 536 32.27 -13.56 -35.05
CA ARG A 536 33.30 -13.44 -34.00
C ARG A 536 33.32 -12.02 -33.44
N LEU A 537 33.51 -11.93 -32.13
CA LEU A 537 33.44 -10.72 -31.33
C LEU A 537 34.69 -10.58 -30.46
N ARG A 538 35.21 -9.36 -30.34
CA ARG A 538 36.20 -8.98 -29.32
C ARG A 538 35.77 -7.70 -28.64
N PHE A 539 35.59 -7.73 -27.33
CA PHE A 539 35.09 -6.59 -26.56
C PHE A 539 36.24 -5.66 -26.16
N GLY A 540 36.25 -4.41 -26.65
CA GLY A 540 37.16 -3.34 -26.22
C GLY A 540 38.49 -3.22 -26.98
N SER A 541 39.19 -4.32 -27.27
CA SER A 541 40.52 -4.29 -27.90
C SER A 541 40.70 -5.40 -28.92
N SER A 542 41.57 -5.18 -29.92
CA SER A 542 42.00 -6.22 -30.86
C SER A 542 42.81 -7.32 -30.19
N GLN A 543 43.34 -7.09 -28.99
CA GLN A 543 44.02 -8.09 -28.15
C GLN A 543 43.08 -8.80 -27.17
N GLY A 544 41.78 -8.46 -27.17
CA GLY A 544 40.80 -9.08 -26.26
C GLY A 544 40.44 -10.50 -26.67
N GLN A 545 39.86 -11.24 -25.72
CA GLN A 545 39.34 -12.58 -25.93
C GLN A 545 38.38 -12.63 -27.14
N GLU A 546 38.59 -13.61 -28.01
CA GLU A 546 37.74 -13.85 -29.17
C GLU A 546 36.61 -14.82 -28.80
N LEU A 547 35.38 -14.37 -29.04
CA LEU A 547 34.17 -15.12 -28.78
C LEU A 547 33.38 -15.28 -30.07
N GLU A 548 32.83 -16.46 -30.31
CA GLU A 548 31.99 -16.74 -31.45
C GLU A 548 30.53 -16.82 -31.02
N PHE A 549 29.67 -16.08 -31.71
CA PHE A 549 28.22 -16.15 -31.59
C PHE A 549 27.68 -17.29 -32.43
N VAL A 550 26.92 -18.18 -31.80
CA VAL A 550 26.36 -19.38 -32.43
C VAL A 550 24.89 -19.47 -32.10
N VAL A 551 24.10 -19.85 -33.10
CA VAL A 551 22.69 -20.23 -32.94
C VAL A 551 22.59 -21.71 -33.31
N GLU A 552 22.29 -22.56 -32.35
CA GLU A 552 22.10 -23.99 -32.56
C GLU A 552 20.64 -24.28 -32.95
N PRO A 553 20.41 -25.03 -34.04
CA PRO A 553 19.06 -25.46 -34.39
C PRO A 553 18.52 -26.40 -33.29
N PRO A 554 17.20 -26.38 -33.05
CA PRO A 554 16.61 -27.25 -32.04
C PRO A 554 16.88 -28.73 -32.35
N GLU A 555 17.33 -29.50 -31.35
CA GLU A 555 17.51 -30.95 -31.49
C GLU A 555 16.21 -31.60 -32.00
N GLY A 556 16.30 -32.26 -33.16
CA GLY A 556 15.18 -32.94 -33.82
C GLY A 556 15.14 -32.88 -35.36
N ALA A 557 15.99 -32.09 -36.01
CA ALA A 557 16.10 -32.08 -37.48
C ALA A 557 17.35 -32.83 -37.95
N ALA A 558 17.36 -34.16 -37.81
CA ALA A 558 18.29 -35.03 -38.52
C ALA A 558 17.48 -35.98 -39.42
N HIS A 559 17.63 -35.73 -40.73
CA HIS A 559 17.10 -36.42 -41.91
C HIS A 559 15.63 -36.24 -42.28
#